data_AF-A0A1Q9CJY9-F1
#
_entry.id   AF-A0A1Q9CJY9-F1
#
_cell.length_a   1.000
_cell.length_b   1.000
_cell.length_c   1.000
_cell.angle_alpha   90.00
_cell.angle_beta   90.00
_cell.angle_gamma   90.00
#
_symmetry.space_group_name_H-M   'P 1'
#
loop_
_entity.id
_entity.type
_entity.pdbx_description
1 polymer ?
#
loop_
_entity_poly.entity_id
_entity_poly.type
_entity_poly.pdbx_seq_one_letter_code
_entity_poly.pdbx_strand_id
1 'polypeptide(L)'
;MTQQGREQAKLRRKLSIRKVVPLLAHFRSLKGRSDEQQLLLDALSSDFTLEYEFLAQIGEDSFNGIDAMVSLLPGVHRSQLRLFLALTKLPRLREYIKVYKRCERLMVFNAECPTGRYNLNLAQPSDFAVAELLKMLDAWESSVAKAKGLEDRSKYGNWSSVRNCVHQSITVRSLTEWILPCSELLFLDFVTWRRPAKDTTTFPAERWDEMMVQLAQAPLQQEAKVHVLRGLADRIYLSAAQCRQLVAVFGDRTFRLEALTFLLLRLSDPQNMKMIVSRIAPDEWDELKLRLGTLTLFPYIQPEQYRFVFDTTIPEDRLAACLTVRMNLKESPGRLGNLRQPRLVLTDKSEFAFDRGVPATWKDLQTIPNGLLSWQYMAAPEDRSLDMRIENLLRYGGWNTEIQSSKVIWWADVQAVPEAVSTFLVHVMRHFKHNLRAAFQMIDGPDGNGKLSLREFKDAFGRLGWREFKDSEKAVELFRYLDPDRGGSISWEEWQVMDNLLKELQLAILELLQYVDRTFGSVEVAYEFLDKDGSDSVDLDEWCQAIKSMGYHGPSGVIYKYLCADASTGTLLALSRERWDEVKILWERREAIYQRILQGG
;
A
#
# COMPACT_ATOMS: atom_id res chain seq x y z
N MET A 1 41.91 -23.10 16.23
CA MET A 1 40.99 -22.64 15.16
C MET A 1 40.00 -23.77 14.89
N THR A 2 38.86 -23.73 15.56
CA THR A 2 37.81 -24.77 15.54
C THR A 2 37.05 -24.77 14.21
N GLN A 3 36.58 -25.95 13.80
CA GLN A 3 35.85 -26.21 12.55
C GLN A 3 34.60 -25.32 12.32
N GLN A 4 34.14 -24.58 13.32
CA GLN A 4 33.07 -23.57 13.22
C GLN A 4 33.44 -22.32 12.39
N GLY A 5 34.71 -22.15 11.97
CA GLY A 5 35.12 -21.02 11.13
C GLY A 5 34.98 -21.23 9.62
N ARG A 6 34.62 -22.43 9.13
CA ARG A 6 34.61 -22.76 7.70
C ARG A 6 33.23 -22.82 7.03
N GLU A 7 32.16 -22.80 7.80
CA GLU A 7 30.78 -22.71 7.28
C GLU A 7 30.30 -21.24 7.16
N GLN A 8 31.22 -20.34 6.81
CA GLN A 8 30.80 -19.04 6.27
C GLN A 8 30.24 -19.29 4.88
N ALA A 9 28.97 -18.95 4.67
CA ALA A 9 28.30 -18.93 3.37
C ALA A 9 29.29 -18.52 2.26
N LYS A 10 29.61 -19.45 1.37
CA LYS A 10 30.60 -19.24 0.31
C LYS A 10 30.12 -18.08 -0.58
N LEU A 11 30.69 -16.89 -0.38
CA LEU A 11 30.66 -15.86 -1.42
C LEU A 11 31.32 -16.44 -2.67
N ARG A 12 30.59 -16.44 -3.79
CA ARG A 12 31.09 -16.86 -5.09
C ARG A 12 32.42 -16.15 -5.39
N ARG A 13 33.39 -16.90 -5.90
CA ARG A 13 34.75 -16.40 -6.12
C ARG A 13 34.90 -15.89 -7.54
N LYS A 14 35.57 -14.75 -7.72
CA LYS A 14 35.94 -14.27 -9.05
C LYS A 14 36.95 -15.22 -9.68
N LEU A 15 36.66 -15.72 -10.87
CA LEU A 15 37.59 -16.56 -11.62
C LEU A 15 38.79 -15.72 -12.10
N SER A 16 40.02 -16.18 -11.83
CA SER A 16 41.23 -15.50 -12.30
C SER A 16 41.35 -15.60 -13.82
N ILE A 17 41.68 -14.49 -14.49
CA ILE A 17 41.83 -14.44 -15.95
C ILE A 17 42.83 -15.47 -16.49
N ARG A 18 43.88 -15.79 -15.71
CA ARG A 18 44.90 -16.80 -16.07
C ARG A 18 44.34 -18.23 -16.08
N LYS A 19 43.21 -18.46 -15.42
CA LYS A 19 42.54 -19.78 -15.32
C LYS A 19 41.35 -19.91 -16.25
N VAL A 20 40.85 -18.80 -16.81
CA VAL A 20 39.73 -18.79 -17.77
C VAL A 20 40.06 -19.62 -19.02
N VAL A 21 41.20 -19.34 -19.67
CA VAL A 21 41.59 -20.03 -20.92
C VAL A 21 41.78 -21.54 -20.74
N PRO A 22 42.54 -22.02 -19.73
CA PRO A 22 42.65 -23.46 -19.47
C PRO A 22 41.30 -24.14 -19.18
N LEU A 23 40.41 -23.44 -18.48
CA LEU A 23 39.11 -23.98 -18.11
C LEU A 23 38.16 -24.09 -19.31
N LEU A 24 38.16 -23.11 -20.20
CA LEU A 24 37.45 -23.18 -21.49
C LEU A 24 38.02 -24.30 -22.38
N ALA A 25 39.35 -24.44 -22.44
CA ALA A 25 39.99 -25.52 -23.18
C ALA A 25 39.60 -26.90 -22.63
N HIS A 26 39.53 -27.04 -21.30
CA HIS A 26 39.05 -28.25 -20.66
C HIS A 26 37.58 -28.51 -20.97
N PHE A 27 36.69 -27.51 -20.85
CA PHE A 27 35.27 -27.64 -21.19
C PHE A 27 35.06 -28.09 -22.64
N ARG A 28 35.84 -27.53 -23.58
CA ARG A 28 35.83 -27.94 -25.00
C ARG A 28 36.35 -29.37 -25.19
N SER A 29 37.32 -29.84 -24.39
CA SER A 29 37.80 -31.23 -24.45
C SER A 29 36.75 -32.25 -24.05
N LEU A 30 35.72 -31.84 -23.29
CA LEU A 30 34.58 -32.66 -22.89
C LEU A 30 33.46 -32.71 -23.94
N LYS A 31 33.67 -32.15 -25.14
CA LYS A 31 32.66 -32.12 -26.20
C LYS A 31 32.22 -33.55 -26.56
N GLY A 32 30.91 -33.79 -26.54
CA GLY A 32 30.31 -35.11 -26.76
C GLY A 32 30.05 -35.92 -25.48
N ARG A 33 30.48 -35.42 -24.31
CA ARG A 33 30.18 -36.00 -22.99
C ARG A 33 29.24 -35.07 -22.21
N SER A 34 27.93 -35.19 -22.47
CA SER A 34 26.90 -34.30 -21.91
C SER A 34 26.94 -34.22 -20.38
N ASP A 35 27.11 -35.36 -19.72
CA ASP A 35 27.00 -35.46 -18.27
C ASP A 35 28.21 -34.82 -17.57
N GLU A 36 29.40 -35.01 -18.13
CA GLU A 36 30.64 -34.38 -17.63
C GLU A 36 30.60 -32.85 -17.86
N GLN A 37 30.07 -32.40 -19.01
CA GLN A 37 29.87 -30.97 -19.26
C GLN A 37 28.88 -30.37 -18.27
N GLN A 38 27.74 -31.02 -18.00
CA GLN A 38 26.74 -30.53 -17.06
C GLN A 38 27.29 -30.44 -15.64
N LEU A 39 28.00 -31.46 -15.17
CA LEU A 39 28.60 -31.46 -13.84
C LEU A 39 29.60 -30.31 -13.65
N LEU A 40 30.37 -29.99 -14.69
CA LEU A 40 31.27 -28.84 -14.68
C LEU A 40 30.49 -27.50 -14.65
N LEU A 41 29.38 -27.39 -15.39
CA LEU A 41 28.53 -26.20 -15.37
C LEU A 41 27.90 -25.96 -13.99
N ASP A 42 27.45 -27.02 -13.31
CA ASP A 42 26.86 -26.93 -11.98
C ASP A 42 27.90 -26.55 -10.91
N ALA A 43 29.14 -27.04 -11.03
CA ALA A 43 30.25 -26.59 -10.19
C ALA A 43 30.61 -25.12 -10.43
N LEU A 44 30.60 -24.68 -11.70
CA LEU A 44 30.91 -23.29 -12.06
C LEU A 44 29.85 -22.30 -11.57
N SER A 45 28.57 -22.66 -11.70
CA SER A 45 27.44 -21.82 -11.30
C SER A 45 27.35 -21.61 -9.78
N SER A 46 27.74 -22.62 -9.01
CA SER A 46 27.67 -22.61 -7.55
C SER A 46 28.84 -21.86 -6.90
N ASP A 47 30.07 -22.07 -7.38
CA ASP A 47 31.28 -21.56 -6.70
C ASP A 47 31.84 -20.24 -7.28
N PHE A 48 31.48 -19.84 -8.51
CA PHE A 48 32.17 -18.76 -9.22
C PHE A 48 31.27 -17.59 -9.67
N THR A 49 31.87 -16.40 -9.70
CA THR A 49 31.34 -15.24 -10.42
C THR A 49 31.99 -15.16 -11.80
N LEU A 50 31.17 -15.09 -12.84
CA LEU A 50 31.56 -15.21 -14.24
C LEU A 50 31.35 -13.89 -14.99
N GLU A 51 32.19 -13.64 -15.98
CA GLU A 51 32.01 -12.54 -16.93
C GLU A 51 31.14 -12.99 -18.11
N TYR A 52 30.43 -12.08 -18.77
CA TYR A 52 29.46 -12.48 -19.82
C TYR A 52 30.15 -13.06 -21.06
N GLU A 53 31.39 -12.65 -21.33
CA GLU A 53 32.22 -13.18 -22.42
C GLU A 53 32.54 -14.66 -22.21
N PHE A 54 32.69 -15.09 -20.96
CA PHE A 54 32.89 -16.49 -20.61
C PHE A 54 31.63 -17.32 -20.91
N LEU A 55 30.44 -16.78 -20.61
CA LEU A 55 29.19 -17.45 -20.96
C LEU A 55 28.98 -17.55 -22.47
N ALA A 56 29.34 -16.52 -23.22
CA ALA A 56 29.25 -16.55 -24.68
C ALA A 56 30.06 -17.72 -25.25
N GLN A 57 31.30 -17.89 -24.78
CA GLN A 57 32.17 -18.98 -25.24
C GLN A 57 31.66 -20.36 -24.82
N ILE A 58 31.20 -20.52 -23.58
CA ILE A 58 30.61 -21.80 -23.13
C ILE A 58 29.34 -22.13 -23.90
N GLY A 59 28.48 -21.14 -24.17
CA GLY A 59 27.25 -21.33 -24.92
C GLY A 59 27.51 -21.94 -26.30
N GLU A 60 28.53 -21.46 -27.00
CA GLU A 60 28.97 -21.99 -28.31
C GLU A 60 29.58 -23.40 -28.23
N ASP A 61 30.37 -23.67 -27.19
CA ASP A 61 31.11 -24.94 -27.03
C ASP A 61 30.27 -26.05 -26.35
N SER A 62 29.12 -25.71 -25.76
CA SER A 62 28.26 -26.65 -25.06
C SER A 62 27.41 -27.50 -26.00
N PHE A 63 27.12 -28.74 -25.57
CA PHE A 63 26.16 -29.59 -26.29
C PHE A 63 24.74 -29.01 -26.28
N ASN A 64 24.35 -28.36 -25.18
CA ASN A 64 23.07 -27.66 -25.04
C ASN A 64 23.29 -26.23 -24.53
N GLY A 65 23.41 -25.28 -25.47
CA GLY A 65 23.60 -23.86 -25.17
C GLY A 65 22.52 -23.26 -24.28
N ILE A 66 21.28 -23.77 -24.34
CA ILE A 66 20.19 -23.28 -23.50
C ILE A 66 20.43 -23.68 -22.04
N ASP A 67 20.71 -24.96 -21.78
CA ASP A 67 20.93 -25.46 -20.41
C ASP A 67 22.20 -24.86 -19.80
N ALA A 68 23.28 -24.74 -20.59
CA ALA A 68 24.50 -24.09 -20.15
C ALA A 68 24.25 -22.63 -19.76
N MET A 69 23.49 -21.88 -20.57
CA MET A 69 23.13 -20.51 -20.25
C MET A 69 22.26 -20.43 -19.00
N VAL A 70 21.24 -21.29 -18.86
CA VAL A 70 20.37 -21.31 -17.67
C VAL A 70 21.16 -21.61 -16.39
N SER A 71 22.09 -22.56 -16.43
CA SER A 71 22.94 -22.89 -15.27
C SER A 71 23.89 -21.76 -14.91
N LEU A 72 24.52 -21.10 -15.88
CA LEU A 72 25.58 -20.12 -15.62
C LEU A 72 25.11 -18.68 -15.46
N LEU A 73 23.95 -18.31 -16.02
CA LEU A 73 23.41 -16.94 -15.96
C LEU A 73 23.35 -16.37 -14.53
N PRO A 74 22.95 -17.15 -13.49
CA PRO A 74 22.98 -16.67 -12.12
C PRO A 74 24.38 -16.30 -11.61
N GLY A 75 25.42 -16.95 -12.15
CA GLY A 75 26.83 -16.72 -11.84
C GLY A 75 27.41 -15.46 -12.48
N VAL A 76 26.72 -14.83 -13.45
CA VAL A 76 27.20 -13.63 -14.13
C VAL A 76 27.35 -12.46 -13.14
N HIS A 77 28.43 -11.70 -13.29
CA HIS A 77 28.61 -10.47 -12.52
C HIS A 77 27.39 -9.54 -12.68
N ARG A 78 26.76 -9.24 -11.55
CA ARG A 78 25.37 -8.80 -11.49
C ARG A 78 25.24 -7.34 -11.93
N SER A 79 24.85 -7.15 -13.19
CA SER A 79 24.21 -5.92 -13.67
C SER A 79 23.16 -6.30 -14.71
N GLN A 80 22.01 -5.60 -14.72
CA GLN A 80 20.96 -5.84 -15.73
C GLN A 80 21.52 -5.74 -17.15
N LEU A 81 22.46 -4.82 -17.39
CA LEU A 81 23.16 -4.69 -18.66
C LEU A 81 23.94 -5.96 -19.03
N ARG A 82 24.72 -6.54 -18.10
CA ARG A 82 25.48 -7.78 -18.38
C ARG A 82 24.57 -8.99 -18.60
N LEU A 83 23.47 -9.09 -17.85
CA LEU A 83 22.47 -10.14 -18.08
C LEU A 83 21.82 -9.98 -19.46
N PHE A 84 21.45 -8.75 -19.83
CA PHE A 84 20.94 -8.45 -21.16
C PHE A 84 21.97 -8.81 -22.24
N LEU A 85 23.22 -8.36 -22.10
CA LEU A 85 24.31 -8.69 -23.03
C LEU A 85 24.54 -10.20 -23.15
N ALA A 86 24.48 -10.95 -22.05
CA ALA A 86 24.58 -12.41 -22.08
C ALA A 86 23.43 -13.03 -22.90
N LEU A 87 22.21 -12.53 -22.75
CA LEU A 87 21.06 -13.00 -23.54
C LEU A 87 21.15 -12.63 -25.03
N THR A 88 21.80 -11.52 -25.39
CA THR A 88 22.03 -11.15 -26.81
C THR A 88 22.96 -12.11 -27.56
N LYS A 89 23.69 -12.98 -26.84
CA LYS A 89 24.57 -13.99 -27.44
C LYS A 89 23.82 -15.22 -27.94
N LEU A 90 22.54 -15.35 -27.61
CA LEU A 90 21.71 -16.43 -28.12
C LEU A 90 21.38 -16.15 -29.60
N PRO A 91 21.76 -17.03 -30.53
CA PRO A 91 21.68 -16.77 -31.97
C PRO A 91 20.23 -16.73 -32.51
N ARG A 92 19.27 -17.31 -31.79
CA ARG A 92 17.87 -17.40 -32.24
C ARG A 92 16.91 -16.86 -31.18
N LEU A 93 15.88 -16.13 -31.63
CA LEU A 93 14.81 -15.62 -30.76
C LEU A 93 14.13 -16.73 -29.94
N ARG A 94 13.96 -17.92 -30.52
CA ARG A 94 13.36 -19.07 -29.80
C ARG A 94 14.21 -19.51 -28.60
N GLU A 95 15.54 -19.46 -28.73
CA GLU A 95 16.46 -19.82 -27.65
C GLU A 95 16.46 -18.74 -26.57
N TYR A 96 16.48 -17.47 -26.98
CA TYR A 96 16.27 -16.33 -26.10
C TYR A 96 15.01 -16.50 -25.24
N ILE A 97 13.86 -16.76 -25.86
CA ILE A 97 12.59 -16.92 -25.15
C ILE A 97 12.66 -18.09 -24.15
N LYS A 98 13.30 -19.20 -24.52
CA LYS A 98 13.45 -20.37 -23.63
C LYS A 98 14.33 -20.05 -22.42
N VAL A 99 15.48 -19.43 -22.62
CA VAL A 99 16.37 -19.04 -21.51
C VAL A 99 15.70 -17.99 -20.63
N TYR A 100 15.09 -16.96 -21.24
CA TYR A 100 14.39 -15.92 -20.51
C TYR A 100 13.28 -16.49 -19.63
N LYS A 101 12.41 -17.36 -20.16
CA LYS A 101 11.34 -17.99 -19.37
C LYS A 101 11.86 -18.82 -18.20
N ARG A 102 12.98 -19.53 -18.37
CA ARG A 102 13.61 -20.32 -17.28
C ARG A 102 14.36 -19.47 -16.26
N CYS A 103 14.76 -18.26 -16.65
CA CYS A 103 15.49 -17.32 -15.78
C CYS A 103 14.64 -16.12 -15.36
N GLU A 104 13.33 -16.14 -15.62
CA GLU A 104 12.46 -14.97 -15.51
C GLU A 104 12.53 -14.34 -14.12
N ARG A 105 12.45 -15.16 -13.06
CA ARG A 105 12.53 -14.70 -11.67
C ARG A 105 13.79 -13.90 -11.38
N LEU A 106 14.93 -14.33 -11.91
CA LEU A 106 16.20 -13.62 -11.77
C LEU A 106 16.22 -12.34 -12.63
N MET A 107 15.68 -12.40 -13.85
CA MET A 107 15.67 -11.26 -14.78
C MET A 107 14.81 -10.10 -14.29
N VAL A 108 13.67 -10.40 -13.66
CA VAL A 108 12.73 -9.39 -13.14
C VAL A 108 13.01 -9.04 -11.66
N PHE A 109 13.99 -9.68 -11.02
CA PHE A 109 14.34 -9.39 -9.64
C PHE A 109 14.98 -8.01 -9.51
N ASN A 110 14.32 -7.12 -8.76
CA ASN A 110 14.86 -5.83 -8.42
C ASN A 110 15.45 -5.87 -7.00
N ALA A 111 16.77 -6.01 -6.88
CA ALA A 111 17.44 -6.06 -5.58
C ALA A 111 17.35 -4.74 -4.79
N GLU A 112 17.09 -3.62 -5.48
CA GLU A 112 16.89 -2.30 -4.87
C GLU A 112 15.46 -2.12 -4.33
N CYS A 113 14.52 -2.91 -4.84
CA CYS A 113 13.15 -2.98 -4.36
C CYS A 113 12.69 -4.45 -4.21
N PRO A 114 13.26 -5.21 -3.27
CA PRO A 114 13.05 -6.66 -3.16
C PRO A 114 11.75 -7.02 -2.44
N THR A 115 10.87 -6.06 -2.18
CA THR A 115 9.63 -6.32 -1.43
C THR A 115 8.63 -6.99 -2.35
N GLY A 116 8.08 -8.13 -1.93
CA GLY A 116 7.18 -8.91 -2.76
C GLY A 116 6.98 -10.33 -2.29
N ARG A 117 6.09 -11.05 -2.98
CA ARG A 117 5.89 -12.48 -2.80
C ARG A 117 6.77 -13.26 -3.77
N TYR A 118 7.42 -14.29 -3.25
CA TYR A 118 8.32 -15.16 -3.98
C TYR A 118 7.84 -16.60 -3.84
N ASN A 119 7.69 -17.27 -4.99
CA ASN A 119 7.48 -18.71 -5.08
C ASN A 119 8.62 -19.24 -5.96
N LEU A 120 9.62 -19.82 -5.31
CA LEU A 120 10.92 -20.16 -5.89
C LEU A 120 11.09 -21.67 -5.91
N ASN A 121 11.34 -22.24 -7.08
CA ASN A 121 11.78 -23.63 -7.19
C ASN A 121 13.28 -23.70 -6.99
N LEU A 122 13.73 -24.12 -5.82
CA LEU A 122 15.15 -24.14 -5.45
C LEU A 122 15.99 -25.12 -6.27
N ALA A 123 15.36 -26.03 -7.02
CA ALA A 123 16.05 -26.87 -8.00
C ALA A 123 16.39 -26.11 -9.30
N GLN A 124 15.76 -24.96 -9.57
CA GLN A 124 16.12 -24.10 -10.70
C GLN A 124 17.24 -23.13 -10.30
N PRO A 125 18.35 -23.05 -11.06
CA PRO A 125 19.49 -22.20 -10.72
C PRO A 125 19.15 -20.71 -10.55
N SER A 126 18.23 -20.19 -11.37
CA SER A 126 17.76 -18.80 -11.33
C SER A 126 17.02 -18.48 -10.04
N ASP A 127 16.05 -19.31 -9.67
CA ASP A 127 15.24 -19.20 -8.45
C ASP A 127 16.09 -19.39 -7.20
N PHE A 128 17.00 -20.37 -7.20
CA PHE A 128 17.97 -20.57 -6.13
C PHE A 128 18.82 -19.31 -5.90
N ALA A 129 19.32 -18.69 -6.98
CA ALA A 129 20.11 -17.46 -6.87
C ALA A 129 19.30 -16.26 -6.35
N VAL A 130 18.00 -16.18 -6.65
CA VAL A 130 17.11 -15.19 -6.03
C VAL A 130 16.95 -15.47 -4.54
N ALA A 131 16.80 -16.74 -4.13
CA ALA A 131 16.74 -17.10 -2.71
C ALA A 131 18.05 -16.78 -1.95
N GLU A 132 19.21 -17.05 -2.56
CA GLU A 132 20.52 -16.65 -2.01
C GLU A 132 20.61 -15.12 -1.84
N LEU A 133 20.13 -14.36 -2.83
CA LEU A 133 20.09 -12.89 -2.80
C LEU A 133 19.21 -12.39 -1.66
N LEU A 134 18.01 -12.93 -1.50
CA LEU A 134 17.10 -12.57 -0.42
C LEU A 134 17.71 -12.88 0.95
N LYS A 135 18.38 -14.03 1.09
CA LYS A 135 19.11 -14.38 2.32
C LYS A 135 20.25 -13.39 2.63
N MET A 136 21.02 -12.97 1.62
CA MET A 136 22.07 -11.95 1.79
C MET A 136 21.48 -10.59 2.18
N LEU A 137 20.39 -10.18 1.52
CA LEU A 137 19.69 -8.94 1.81
C LEU A 137 19.12 -8.95 3.23
N ASP A 138 18.53 -10.07 3.67
CA ASP A 138 18.02 -10.23 5.03
C ASP A 138 19.10 -9.95 6.09
N ALA A 139 20.26 -10.58 5.94
CA ALA A 139 21.38 -10.41 6.87
C ALA A 139 21.97 -8.98 6.84
N TRP A 140 22.09 -8.39 5.65
CA TRP A 140 22.65 -7.05 5.49
C TRP A 140 21.69 -5.97 6.01
N GLU A 141 20.41 -6.01 5.60
CA GLU A 141 19.42 -5.01 5.98
C GLU A 141 19.11 -5.04 7.48
N SER A 142 19.05 -6.23 8.09
CA SER A 142 18.89 -6.35 9.55
C SER A 142 20.07 -5.73 10.31
N SER A 143 21.30 -5.91 9.81
CA SER A 143 22.50 -5.30 10.40
C SER A 143 22.49 -3.77 10.27
N VAL A 144 22.09 -3.25 9.09
CA VAL A 144 21.96 -1.81 8.86
C VAL A 144 20.86 -1.19 9.72
N ALA A 145 19.72 -1.88 9.88
CA ALA A 145 18.61 -1.42 10.72
C ALA A 145 19.03 -1.29 12.19
N LYS A 146 19.74 -2.29 12.73
CA LYS A 146 20.32 -2.25 14.08
C LYS A 146 21.29 -1.09 14.24
N ALA A 147 22.17 -0.86 13.27
CA ALA A 147 23.13 0.24 13.29
C ALA A 147 22.47 1.62 13.25
N LYS A 148 21.28 1.74 12.63
CA LYS A 148 20.47 2.96 12.61
C LYS A 148 19.64 3.18 13.89
N GLY A 149 19.67 2.26 14.85
CA GLY A 149 18.89 2.35 16.09
C GLY A 149 17.38 2.20 15.88
N LEU A 150 16.95 1.51 14.81
CA LEU A 150 15.54 1.18 14.59
C LEU A 150 15.08 0.10 15.59
N GLU A 151 13.77 -0.01 15.76
CA GLU A 151 13.18 -1.11 16.53
C GLU A 151 12.89 -2.32 15.64
N ASP A 152 12.85 -3.51 16.25
CA ASP A 152 12.55 -4.73 15.53
C ASP A 152 11.07 -4.78 15.12
N ARG A 153 10.82 -4.79 13.81
CA ARG A 153 9.50 -4.92 13.19
C ARG A 153 9.28 -6.25 12.46
N SER A 154 10.16 -7.22 12.66
CA SER A 154 10.00 -8.56 12.10
C SER A 154 8.82 -9.27 12.75
N LYS A 155 8.16 -10.15 11.98
CA LYS A 155 7.00 -10.93 12.43
C LYS A 155 7.29 -11.71 13.73
N TYR A 156 8.52 -12.21 13.88
CA TYR A 156 8.93 -13.08 14.97
C TYR A 156 9.83 -12.42 16.02
N GLY A 157 10.10 -11.12 15.93
CA GLY A 157 11.03 -10.43 16.84
C GLY A 157 12.46 -10.94 16.74
N ASN A 158 12.92 -11.22 15.51
CA ASN A 158 14.24 -11.75 15.19
C ASN A 158 14.98 -10.95 14.10
N TRP A 159 14.52 -9.73 13.81
CA TRP A 159 15.03 -8.82 12.77
C TRP A 159 14.95 -9.32 11.32
N SER A 160 14.35 -10.48 11.06
CA SER A 160 14.26 -11.00 9.71
C SER A 160 13.18 -10.26 8.90
N SER A 161 13.52 -9.99 7.65
CA SER A 161 12.70 -9.34 6.64
C SER A 161 11.65 -10.28 6.04
N VAL A 162 11.74 -11.57 6.36
CA VAL A 162 10.88 -12.61 5.77
C VAL A 162 9.64 -12.86 6.59
N ARG A 163 8.55 -13.07 5.87
CA ARG A 163 7.21 -13.30 6.42
C ARG A 163 6.57 -14.41 5.60
N ASN A 164 5.64 -15.14 6.24
CA ASN A 164 4.90 -16.23 5.60
C ASN A 164 5.80 -17.24 4.85
N CYS A 165 7.01 -17.46 5.37
CA CYS A 165 8.03 -18.27 4.71
C CYS A 165 7.80 -19.75 5.02
N VAL A 166 7.58 -20.55 3.97
CA VAL A 166 7.27 -21.98 4.05
C VAL A 166 8.13 -22.76 3.05
N HIS A 167 8.74 -23.83 3.54
CA HIS A 167 9.45 -24.84 2.75
C HIS A 167 9.01 -26.22 3.24
N GLN A 168 8.56 -27.11 2.35
CA GLN A 168 8.04 -28.44 2.71
C GLN A 168 6.97 -28.41 3.83
N SER A 169 6.07 -27.43 3.80
CA SER A 169 5.05 -27.20 4.84
C SER A 169 5.60 -26.82 6.23
N ILE A 170 6.92 -26.57 6.36
CA ILE A 170 7.56 -26.09 7.58
C ILE A 170 7.71 -24.58 7.49
N THR A 171 7.31 -23.89 8.55
CA THR A 171 7.50 -22.43 8.66
C THR A 171 8.95 -22.10 8.97
N VAL A 172 9.59 -21.31 8.11
CA VAL A 172 10.94 -20.79 8.30
C VAL A 172 10.84 -19.38 8.89
N ARG A 173 11.45 -19.15 10.06
CA ARG A 173 11.34 -17.86 10.78
C ARG A 173 12.42 -16.85 10.44
N SER A 174 13.58 -17.30 9.97
CA SER A 174 14.74 -16.47 9.64
C SER A 174 15.48 -17.09 8.46
N LEU A 175 15.61 -16.35 7.35
CA LEU A 175 16.45 -16.83 6.24
C LEU A 175 17.93 -16.81 6.61
N THR A 176 18.37 -15.86 7.43
CA THR A 176 19.77 -15.71 7.81
C THR A 176 20.28 -16.95 8.56
N GLU A 177 19.50 -17.47 9.50
CA GLU A 177 19.85 -18.66 10.30
C GLU A 177 19.56 -19.98 9.58
N TRP A 178 18.62 -19.98 8.63
CA TRP A 178 18.21 -21.19 7.91
C TRP A 178 19.22 -21.61 6.84
N ILE A 179 19.57 -22.89 6.79
CA ILE A 179 20.41 -23.45 5.73
C ILE A 179 19.55 -23.58 4.48
N LEU A 180 19.90 -22.84 3.42
CA LEU A 180 19.14 -22.83 2.18
C LEU A 180 19.28 -24.18 1.45
N PRO A 181 18.20 -24.94 1.23
CA PRO A 181 18.25 -26.20 0.50
C PRO A 181 18.32 -25.95 -1.01
N CYS A 182 18.79 -26.94 -1.77
CA CYS A 182 18.97 -26.87 -3.23
C CYS A 182 17.83 -27.51 -4.03
N SER A 183 16.70 -27.82 -3.39
CA SER A 183 15.54 -28.45 -4.02
C SER A 183 14.24 -28.05 -3.35
N GLU A 184 13.13 -28.40 -4.00
CA GLU A 184 11.75 -28.09 -3.59
C GLU A 184 11.35 -26.62 -3.73
N LEU A 185 10.07 -26.37 -3.46
CA LEU A 185 9.47 -25.05 -3.52
C LEU A 185 9.67 -24.30 -2.19
N LEU A 186 10.14 -23.06 -2.29
CA LEU A 186 10.21 -22.08 -1.23
C LEU A 186 9.21 -20.96 -1.51
N PHE A 187 8.26 -20.78 -0.60
CA PHE A 187 7.29 -19.70 -0.65
C PHE A 187 7.59 -18.69 0.45
N LEU A 188 7.67 -17.40 0.15
CA LEU A 188 7.80 -16.35 1.18
C LEU A 188 7.29 -14.99 0.70
N ASP A 189 6.96 -14.12 1.66
CA ASP A 189 6.89 -12.67 1.46
C ASP A 189 8.18 -12.05 2.02
N PHE A 190 8.85 -11.19 1.25
CA PHE A 190 10.02 -10.43 1.69
C PHE A 190 9.63 -8.95 1.84
N VAL A 191 10.05 -8.31 2.94
CA VAL A 191 9.75 -6.91 3.24
C VAL A 191 11.04 -6.17 3.56
N THR A 192 11.45 -5.27 2.66
CA THR A 192 12.70 -4.53 2.84
C THR A 192 12.66 -3.57 4.02
N TRP A 193 13.83 -3.36 4.62
CA TRP A 193 13.99 -2.31 5.62
C TRP A 193 14.11 -0.91 5.02
N ARG A 194 14.40 -0.81 3.72
CA ARG A 194 14.65 0.46 3.03
C ARG A 194 13.40 1.33 3.03
N ARG A 195 13.62 2.62 3.24
CA ARG A 195 12.63 3.70 3.10
C ARG A 195 13.26 4.82 2.28
N PRO A 196 12.46 5.70 1.68
CA PRO A 196 12.97 6.91 1.02
C PRO A 196 13.87 7.70 1.97
N ALA A 197 14.90 8.32 1.43
CA ALA A 197 15.77 9.21 2.17
C ALA A 197 15.04 10.54 2.44
N LYS A 198 15.52 11.31 3.43
CA LYS A 198 14.87 12.56 3.88
C LYS A 198 14.72 13.59 2.77
N ASP A 199 15.68 13.64 1.85
CA ASP A 199 15.78 14.55 0.71
C ASP A 199 15.16 13.99 -0.59
N THR A 200 14.45 12.86 -0.50
CA THR A 200 13.85 12.23 -1.68
C THR A 200 12.73 13.10 -2.26
N THR A 201 12.84 13.40 -3.54
CA THR A 201 11.83 14.13 -4.30
C THR A 201 10.77 13.19 -4.84
N THR A 202 9.50 13.57 -4.68
CA THR A 202 8.37 12.94 -5.35
C THR A 202 8.53 13.00 -6.88
N PHE A 203 8.06 11.96 -7.57
CA PHE A 203 8.04 11.93 -9.03
C PHE A 203 7.24 13.12 -9.59
N PRO A 204 7.77 13.89 -10.56
CA PRO A 204 7.11 15.10 -11.04
C PRO A 204 5.71 14.84 -11.60
N ALA A 205 4.74 15.71 -11.28
CA ALA A 205 3.34 15.56 -11.69
C ALA A 205 3.14 15.48 -13.22
N GLU A 206 3.81 16.34 -13.99
CA GLU A 206 3.70 16.34 -15.46
C GLU A 206 4.10 14.99 -16.07
N ARG A 207 5.24 14.43 -15.64
CA ARG A 207 5.71 13.12 -16.09
C ARG A 207 4.85 11.98 -15.53
N TRP A 208 4.26 12.17 -14.37
CA TRP A 208 3.36 11.20 -13.76
C TRP A 208 2.11 10.99 -14.62
N ASP A 209 1.49 12.09 -15.07
CA ASP A 209 0.31 12.02 -15.93
C ASP A 209 0.62 11.36 -17.27
N GLU A 210 1.74 11.70 -17.90
CA GLU A 210 2.23 11.01 -19.11
C GLU A 210 2.39 9.50 -18.87
N MET A 211 3.03 9.11 -17.76
CA MET A 211 3.23 7.71 -17.41
C MET A 211 1.90 6.99 -17.19
N MET A 212 0.94 7.63 -16.52
CA MET A 212 -0.39 7.07 -16.25
C MET A 212 -1.18 6.86 -17.55
N VAL A 213 -1.12 7.82 -18.49
CA VAL A 213 -1.75 7.68 -19.81
C VAL A 213 -1.12 6.51 -20.58
N GLN A 214 0.21 6.43 -20.63
CA GLN A 214 0.92 5.33 -21.30
C GLN A 214 0.59 3.98 -20.66
N LEU A 215 0.56 3.91 -19.33
CA LEU A 215 0.25 2.68 -18.60
C LEU A 215 -1.21 2.24 -18.83
N ALA A 216 -2.15 3.17 -18.89
CA ALA A 216 -3.56 2.89 -19.16
C ALA A 216 -3.77 2.40 -20.60
N GLN A 217 -3.23 3.12 -21.59
CA GLN A 217 -3.40 2.84 -23.03
C GLN A 217 -2.54 1.68 -23.54
N ALA A 218 -1.49 1.27 -22.83
CA ALA A 218 -0.65 0.17 -23.26
C ALA A 218 -1.46 -1.13 -23.42
N PRO A 219 -1.41 -1.81 -24.59
CA PRO A 219 -2.11 -3.07 -24.88
C PRO A 219 -1.39 -4.26 -24.23
N LEU A 220 -1.08 -4.12 -22.94
CA LEU A 220 -0.36 -5.10 -22.14
C LEU A 220 -1.29 -5.74 -21.12
N GLN A 221 -1.04 -7.01 -20.81
CA GLN A 221 -1.67 -7.66 -19.68
C GLN A 221 -1.27 -6.96 -18.37
N GLN A 222 -2.18 -6.94 -17.38
CA GLN A 222 -1.93 -6.28 -16.09
C GLN A 222 -0.69 -6.85 -15.37
N GLU A 223 -0.42 -8.15 -15.50
CA GLU A 223 0.80 -8.78 -15.00
C GLU A 223 2.07 -8.11 -15.55
N ALA A 224 2.14 -7.92 -16.88
CA ALA A 224 3.27 -7.26 -17.51
C ALA A 224 3.40 -5.80 -17.06
N LYS A 225 2.29 -5.09 -16.84
CA LYS A 225 2.29 -3.72 -16.28
C LYS A 225 2.93 -3.69 -14.89
N VAL A 226 2.57 -4.63 -14.02
CA VAL A 226 3.17 -4.77 -12.67
C VAL A 226 4.66 -5.10 -12.76
N HIS A 227 5.08 -5.98 -13.67
CA HIS A 227 6.50 -6.30 -13.88
C HIS A 227 7.33 -5.09 -14.30
N VAL A 228 6.82 -4.27 -15.23
CA VAL A 228 7.49 -3.03 -15.65
C VAL A 228 7.61 -2.06 -14.48
N LEU A 229 6.53 -1.86 -13.71
CA LEU A 229 6.56 -1.00 -12.53
C LEU A 229 7.56 -1.49 -11.49
N ARG A 230 7.63 -2.80 -11.22
CA ARG A 230 8.60 -3.39 -10.30
C ARG A 230 10.04 -3.17 -10.76
N GLY A 231 10.29 -3.25 -12.06
CA GLY A 231 11.60 -2.99 -12.66
C GLY A 231 12.05 -1.52 -12.57
N LEU A 232 11.11 -0.59 -12.36
CA LEU A 232 11.37 0.85 -12.22
C LEU A 232 11.20 1.37 -10.79
N ALA A 233 10.72 0.53 -9.86
CA ALA A 233 10.32 0.91 -8.52
C ALA A 233 11.43 1.59 -7.70
N ASP A 234 12.69 1.23 -7.94
CA ASP A 234 13.87 1.82 -7.30
C ASP A 234 14.14 3.27 -7.75
N ARG A 235 13.61 3.68 -8.90
CA ARG A 235 13.81 5.02 -9.50
C ARG A 235 12.64 5.96 -9.31
N ILE A 236 11.51 5.44 -8.84
CA ILE A 236 10.30 6.22 -8.60
C ILE A 236 10.00 6.27 -7.10
N TYR A 237 9.59 7.46 -6.67
CA TYR A 237 9.08 7.73 -5.33
C TYR A 237 7.80 8.51 -5.50
N LEU A 238 6.72 8.05 -4.88
CA LEU A 238 5.39 8.53 -5.17
C LEU A 238 4.82 9.29 -3.97
N SER A 239 4.02 10.30 -4.23
CA SER A 239 3.13 10.79 -3.18
C SER A 239 2.01 9.77 -2.93
N ALA A 240 1.37 9.84 -1.77
CA ALA A 240 0.20 9.02 -1.45
C ALA A 240 -0.93 9.27 -2.47
N ALA A 241 -1.10 10.51 -2.94
CA ALA A 241 -2.06 10.87 -3.98
C ALA A 241 -1.72 10.22 -5.34
N GLN A 242 -0.45 10.23 -5.76
CA GLN A 242 -0.02 9.53 -6.99
C GLN A 242 -0.22 8.02 -6.88
N CYS A 243 0.22 7.42 -5.77
CA CYS A 243 0.03 5.98 -5.53
C CYS A 243 -1.45 5.61 -5.56
N ARG A 244 -2.31 6.44 -4.96
CA ARG A 244 -3.75 6.29 -4.98
C ARG A 244 -4.35 6.33 -6.40
N GLN A 245 -3.91 7.24 -7.27
CA GLN A 245 -4.34 7.24 -8.67
C GLN A 245 -3.92 5.97 -9.41
N LEU A 246 -2.73 5.44 -9.12
CA LEU A 246 -2.21 4.22 -9.74
C LEU A 246 -3.07 2.99 -9.39
N VAL A 247 -3.61 2.93 -8.18
CA VAL A 247 -4.52 1.85 -7.74
C VAL A 247 -5.70 1.70 -8.68
N ALA A 248 -6.23 2.80 -9.23
CA ALA A 248 -7.37 2.80 -10.13
C ALA A 248 -7.06 2.19 -11.52
N VAL A 249 -5.78 2.06 -11.91
CA VAL A 249 -5.38 1.46 -13.20
C VAL A 249 -5.51 -0.07 -13.17
N PHE A 250 -5.39 -0.68 -11.99
CA PHE A 250 -5.45 -2.12 -11.81
C PHE A 250 -6.85 -2.54 -11.38
N GLY A 251 -7.65 -3.02 -12.32
CA GLY A 251 -9.00 -3.51 -11.99
C GLY A 251 -8.99 -4.84 -11.24
N ASP A 252 -8.02 -5.70 -11.53
CA ASP A 252 -7.88 -6.98 -10.84
C ASP A 252 -7.22 -6.78 -9.46
N ARG A 253 -7.87 -7.34 -8.44
CA ARG A 253 -7.38 -7.36 -7.06
C ARG A 253 -5.95 -7.85 -6.94
N THR A 254 -5.60 -8.93 -7.65
CA THR A 254 -4.30 -9.59 -7.57
C THR A 254 -3.19 -8.63 -7.98
N PHE A 255 -3.35 -7.96 -9.12
CA PHE A 255 -2.34 -7.05 -9.65
C PHE A 255 -2.27 -5.73 -8.87
N ARG A 256 -3.42 -5.24 -8.39
CA ARG A 256 -3.50 -4.10 -7.47
C ARG A 256 -2.73 -4.36 -6.18
N LEU A 257 -2.92 -5.52 -5.56
CA LEU A 257 -2.18 -5.95 -4.36
C LEU A 257 -0.68 -6.11 -4.64
N GLU A 258 -0.30 -6.72 -5.76
CA GLU A 258 1.11 -6.88 -6.14
C GLU A 258 1.82 -5.53 -6.34
N ALA A 259 1.16 -4.55 -6.96
CA ALA A 259 1.70 -3.20 -7.14
C ALA A 259 1.88 -2.49 -5.79
N LEU A 260 0.83 -2.51 -4.95
CA LEU A 260 0.86 -1.86 -3.63
C LEU A 260 1.92 -2.44 -2.70
N THR A 261 2.20 -3.75 -2.81
CA THR A 261 3.17 -4.45 -1.95
C THR A 261 4.54 -3.77 -1.96
N PHE A 262 5.03 -3.32 -3.12
CA PHE A 262 6.33 -2.63 -3.18
C PHE A 262 6.22 -1.10 -3.20
N LEU A 263 5.13 -0.52 -3.74
CA LEU A 263 4.98 0.93 -3.85
C LEU A 263 4.66 1.63 -2.53
N LEU A 264 3.98 0.95 -1.59
CA LEU A 264 3.69 1.54 -0.28
C LEU A 264 4.96 1.87 0.53
N LEU A 265 6.08 1.18 0.26
CA LEU A 265 7.37 1.45 0.90
C LEU A 265 8.20 2.53 0.17
N ARG A 266 7.63 3.12 -0.89
CA ARG A 266 8.25 4.12 -1.76
C ARG A 266 7.55 5.48 -1.68
N LEU A 267 6.68 5.65 -0.69
CA LEU A 267 5.96 6.90 -0.48
C LEU A 267 6.87 8.02 0.01
N SER A 268 6.88 9.16 -0.67
CA SER A 268 7.58 10.36 -0.21
C SER A 268 6.91 11.03 1.00
N ASP A 269 5.61 10.81 1.17
CA ASP A 269 4.75 11.39 2.22
C ASP A 269 3.96 10.29 2.96
N PRO A 270 4.64 9.39 3.69
CA PRO A 270 4.01 8.26 4.36
C PRO A 270 2.92 8.67 5.37
N GLN A 271 2.92 9.90 5.86
CA GLN A 271 1.87 10.45 6.72
C GLN A 271 0.48 10.48 6.07
N ASN A 272 0.41 10.48 4.74
CA ASN A 272 -0.82 10.57 3.96
C ASN A 272 -1.28 9.20 3.40
N MET A 273 -0.66 8.09 3.83
CA MET A 273 -0.97 6.75 3.35
C MET A 273 -2.45 6.38 3.49
N LYS A 274 -3.17 6.95 4.47
CA LYS A 274 -4.62 6.75 4.66
C LYS A 274 -5.46 7.09 3.42
N MET A 275 -4.98 8.01 2.56
CA MET A 275 -5.62 8.30 1.27
C MET A 275 -5.69 7.08 0.35
N ILE A 276 -4.68 6.22 0.38
CA ILE A 276 -4.63 4.99 -0.43
C ILE A 276 -5.57 3.94 0.17
N VAL A 277 -5.62 3.86 1.51
CA VAL A 277 -6.45 2.88 2.23
C VAL A 277 -7.93 3.05 1.89
N SER A 278 -8.41 4.29 1.70
CA SER A 278 -9.81 4.56 1.32
C SER A 278 -10.13 4.25 -0.15
N ARG A 279 -9.20 3.67 -0.92
CA ARG A 279 -9.43 3.17 -2.30
C ARG A 279 -9.34 1.66 -2.43
N ILE A 280 -9.03 0.96 -1.35
CA ILE A 280 -8.86 -0.50 -1.35
C ILE A 280 -9.89 -1.13 -0.43
N ALA A 281 -10.31 -2.33 -0.77
CA ALA A 281 -11.27 -3.03 0.07
C ALA A 281 -10.62 -3.42 1.43
N PRO A 282 -11.40 -3.49 2.53
CA PRO A 282 -10.85 -3.83 3.85
C PRO A 282 -10.05 -5.15 3.87
N ASP A 283 -10.51 -6.15 3.13
CA ASP A 283 -9.88 -7.46 3.02
C ASP A 283 -8.63 -7.46 2.11
N GLU A 284 -8.52 -6.53 1.16
CA GLU A 284 -7.26 -6.26 0.45
C GLU A 284 -6.23 -5.64 1.39
N TRP A 285 -6.66 -4.71 2.25
CA TRP A 285 -5.78 -4.12 3.25
C TRP A 285 -5.30 -5.14 4.29
N ASP A 286 -6.17 -6.08 4.70
CA ASP A 286 -5.78 -7.17 5.60
C ASP A 286 -4.78 -8.14 4.94
N GLU A 287 -4.93 -8.45 3.64
CA GLU A 287 -3.91 -9.21 2.89
C GLU A 287 -2.58 -8.43 2.81
N LEU A 288 -2.61 -7.10 2.62
CA LEU A 288 -1.40 -6.27 2.64
C LEU A 288 -0.72 -6.28 4.01
N LYS A 289 -1.47 -6.25 5.13
CA LYS A 289 -0.90 -6.43 6.48
C LYS A 289 -0.28 -7.81 6.66
N LEU A 290 -0.96 -8.85 6.19
CA LEU A 290 -0.44 -10.22 6.25
C LEU A 290 0.90 -10.33 5.51
N ARG A 291 1.06 -9.62 4.38
CA ARG A 291 2.28 -9.62 3.55
C ARG A 291 3.37 -8.70 4.08
N LEU A 292 3.07 -7.42 4.30
CA LEU A 292 4.03 -6.35 4.64
C LEU A 292 4.27 -6.14 6.13
N GLY A 293 3.22 -6.34 6.92
CA GLY A 293 3.28 -6.32 8.37
C GLY A 293 2.57 -5.17 9.03
N THR A 294 2.10 -5.46 10.23
CA THR A 294 1.29 -4.58 11.05
C THR A 294 2.06 -3.31 11.38
N LEU A 295 3.35 -3.40 11.73
CA LEU A 295 4.17 -2.22 12.03
C LEU A 295 4.59 -1.46 10.77
N THR A 296 4.75 -2.15 9.65
CA THR A 296 5.06 -1.54 8.36
C THR A 296 3.91 -0.66 7.86
N LEU A 297 2.67 -1.13 8.01
CA LEU A 297 1.45 -0.44 7.58
C LEU A 297 0.70 0.25 8.73
N PHE A 298 1.36 0.39 9.89
CA PHE A 298 0.73 1.01 11.05
C PHE A 298 0.43 2.48 10.76
N PRO A 299 -0.80 2.97 11.03
CA PRO A 299 -1.18 4.35 10.75
C PRO A 299 -0.66 5.29 11.84
N TYR A 300 0.67 5.48 11.90
CA TYR A 300 1.33 6.24 12.97
C TYR A 300 0.80 7.67 13.13
N ILE A 301 0.55 8.36 12.01
CA ILE A 301 0.13 9.77 12.00
C ILE A 301 -1.39 9.91 12.11
N GLN A 302 -2.16 9.00 11.48
CA GLN A 302 -3.61 9.08 11.38
C GLN A 302 -4.29 7.77 11.84
N PRO A 303 -4.15 7.37 13.12
CA PRO A 303 -4.77 6.16 13.66
C PRO A 303 -6.30 6.26 13.77
N GLU A 304 -6.88 7.45 13.62
CA GLU A 304 -8.32 7.66 13.74
C GLU A 304 -9.09 6.95 12.63
N GLN A 305 -10.30 6.48 12.96
CA GLN A 305 -11.17 5.72 12.05
C GLN A 305 -10.52 4.42 11.53
N TYR A 306 -9.52 3.94 12.26
CA TYR A 306 -8.89 2.66 12.02
C TYR A 306 -9.36 1.65 13.07
N ARG A 307 -9.81 0.49 12.59
CA ARG A 307 -10.09 -0.65 13.47
C ARG A 307 -8.83 -1.49 13.58
N PHE A 308 -8.28 -1.54 14.79
CA PHE A 308 -7.14 -2.37 15.09
C PHE A 308 -7.61 -3.77 15.48
N VAL A 309 -6.93 -4.76 14.91
CA VAL A 309 -7.03 -6.17 15.27
C VAL A 309 -5.60 -6.70 15.31
N PHE A 310 -5.21 -7.26 16.45
CA PHE A 310 -3.86 -7.73 16.74
C PHE A 310 -3.93 -9.16 17.26
N ASP A 311 -3.15 -10.05 16.67
CA ASP A 311 -2.85 -11.34 17.28
C ASP A 311 -1.64 -11.15 18.21
N THR A 312 -1.89 -10.96 19.50
CA THR A 312 -0.80 -10.68 20.46
C THR A 312 0.10 -11.88 20.70
N THR A 313 -0.20 -13.06 20.15
CA THR A 313 0.75 -14.18 20.13
C THR A 313 1.93 -13.92 19.19
N ILE A 314 1.75 -13.02 18.21
CA ILE A 314 2.78 -12.57 17.28
C ILE A 314 3.52 -11.36 17.91
N PRO A 315 4.86 -11.42 18.05
CA PRO A 315 5.64 -10.34 18.63
C PRO A 315 5.42 -8.96 17.99
N GLU A 316 5.31 -8.92 16.66
CA GLU A 316 5.06 -7.68 15.90
C GLU A 316 3.72 -7.02 16.27
N ASP A 317 2.63 -7.79 16.27
CA ASP A 317 1.28 -7.32 16.59
C ASP A 317 1.16 -6.90 18.05
N ARG A 318 1.84 -7.62 18.96
CA ARG A 318 1.95 -7.21 20.36
C ARG A 318 2.62 -5.85 20.51
N LEU A 319 3.66 -5.57 19.72
CA LEU A 319 4.31 -4.26 19.71
C LEU A 319 3.40 -3.17 19.14
N ALA A 320 2.68 -3.46 18.06
CA ALA A 320 1.69 -2.53 17.52
C ALA A 320 0.56 -2.22 18.54
N ALA A 321 0.08 -3.23 19.28
CA ALA A 321 -0.89 -3.04 20.36
C ALA A 321 -0.33 -2.14 21.47
N CYS A 322 0.90 -2.43 21.92
CA CYS A 322 1.61 -1.64 22.90
C CYS A 322 1.75 -0.17 22.49
N LEU A 323 2.05 0.09 21.21
CA LEU A 323 2.12 1.44 20.65
C LEU A 323 0.80 2.20 20.76
N THR A 324 -0.33 1.59 20.39
CA THR A 324 -1.64 2.27 20.51
C THR A 324 -1.98 2.61 21.97
N VAL A 325 -1.61 1.77 22.93
CA VAL A 325 -1.77 2.06 24.36
C VAL A 325 -0.89 3.23 24.80
N ARG A 326 0.37 3.28 24.36
CA ARG A 326 1.27 4.43 24.64
C ARG A 326 0.74 5.72 24.06
N MET A 327 0.22 5.68 22.83
CA MET A 327 -0.42 6.84 22.20
C MET A 327 -1.63 7.30 23.00
N ASN A 328 -2.51 6.37 23.38
CA ASN A 328 -3.68 6.67 24.21
C ASN A 328 -3.33 7.34 25.55
N LEU A 329 -2.30 6.84 26.24
CA LEU A 329 -1.87 7.40 27.53
C LEU A 329 -1.30 8.83 27.41
N LYS A 330 -0.67 9.15 26.27
CA LYS A 330 -0.08 10.47 26.03
C LYS A 330 -1.12 11.48 25.53
N GLU A 331 -2.05 11.05 24.67
CA GLU A 331 -3.04 11.92 24.04
C GLU A 331 -4.28 12.15 24.92
N SER A 332 -4.65 11.21 25.79
CA SER A 332 -5.82 11.35 26.66
C SER A 332 -5.50 10.97 28.13
N PRO A 333 -4.69 11.78 28.85
CA PRO A 333 -4.39 11.53 30.26
C PRO A 333 -5.64 11.79 31.13
N GLY A 334 -6.37 10.73 31.47
CA GLY A 334 -7.46 10.78 32.47
C GLY A 334 -8.91 10.72 31.97
N ARG A 335 -9.16 10.61 30.65
CA ARG A 335 -10.51 10.33 30.10
C ARG A 335 -10.66 8.86 29.72
N LEU A 336 -11.91 8.41 29.51
CA LEU A 336 -12.23 7.14 28.83
C LEU A 336 -11.53 7.17 27.47
N GLY A 337 -10.34 6.59 27.42
CA GLY A 337 -9.32 6.88 26.42
C GLY A 337 -9.75 6.68 24.98
N ASN A 338 -8.95 7.24 24.09
CA ASN A 338 -9.03 7.14 22.63
C ASN A 338 -9.26 5.71 22.12
N LEU A 339 -9.01 4.67 22.93
CA LEU A 339 -9.34 3.28 22.66
C LEU A 339 -10.82 2.97 22.95
N ARG A 340 -11.63 2.86 21.89
CA ARG A 340 -13.05 2.53 21.93
C ARG A 340 -13.29 1.05 21.61
N GLN A 341 -14.37 0.51 22.19
CA GLN A 341 -14.84 -0.87 21.97
C GLN A 341 -13.73 -1.94 22.12
N PRO A 342 -12.96 -1.95 23.23
CA PRO A 342 -11.92 -2.95 23.42
C PRO A 342 -12.53 -4.34 23.56
N ARG A 343 -11.96 -5.31 22.83
CA ARG A 343 -12.31 -6.73 22.92
C ARG A 343 -11.04 -7.56 22.83
N LEU A 344 -10.88 -8.52 23.74
CA LEU A 344 -9.78 -9.46 23.78
C LEU A 344 -10.33 -10.86 24.00
N VAL A 345 -10.09 -11.72 23.01
CA VAL A 345 -10.38 -13.15 23.10
C VAL A 345 -9.06 -13.85 23.39
N LEU A 346 -8.92 -14.44 24.57
CA LEU A 346 -7.73 -15.14 25.01
C LEU A 346 -7.54 -16.45 24.23
N THR A 347 -6.35 -17.05 24.32
CA THR A 347 -6.03 -18.31 23.61
C THR A 347 -6.92 -19.49 24.02
N ASP A 348 -7.49 -19.46 25.22
CA ASP A 348 -8.46 -20.44 25.73
C ASP A 348 -9.91 -20.15 25.30
N LYS A 349 -10.12 -19.16 24.42
CA LYS A 349 -11.41 -18.66 23.92
C LYS A 349 -12.24 -17.92 24.97
N SER A 350 -11.73 -17.67 26.17
CA SER A 350 -12.39 -16.79 27.13
C SER A 350 -12.24 -15.32 26.71
N GLU A 351 -13.20 -14.48 27.10
CA GLU A 351 -13.13 -13.04 26.85
C GLU A 351 -12.59 -12.31 28.08
N PHE A 352 -11.66 -11.38 27.87
CA PHE A 352 -11.16 -10.51 28.93
C PHE A 352 -12.17 -9.40 29.23
N ALA A 353 -12.53 -9.23 30.51
CA ALA A 353 -13.44 -8.19 30.94
C ALA A 353 -12.73 -6.82 31.03
N PHE A 354 -13.19 -5.84 30.24
CA PHE A 354 -12.69 -4.46 30.26
C PHE A 354 -13.46 -3.56 31.24
N ASP A 355 -13.83 -4.07 32.41
CA ASP A 355 -14.68 -3.36 33.39
C ASP A 355 -14.07 -2.02 33.85
N ARG A 356 -12.74 -1.91 33.82
CA ARG A 356 -11.98 -0.70 34.16
C ARG A 356 -11.31 -0.05 32.95
N GLY A 357 -11.73 -0.40 31.73
CA GLY A 357 -11.08 0.00 30.49
C GLY A 357 -9.79 -0.77 30.20
N VAL A 358 -9.01 -0.28 29.22
CA VAL A 358 -7.74 -0.89 28.81
C VAL A 358 -6.67 -0.63 29.87
N PRO A 359 -5.99 -1.68 30.40
CA PRO A 359 -4.97 -1.50 31.44
C PRO A 359 -3.79 -0.63 31.00
N ALA A 360 -3.44 0.38 31.79
CA ALA A 360 -2.30 1.27 31.51
C ALA A 360 -0.94 0.55 31.52
N THR A 361 -0.84 -0.59 32.20
CA THR A 361 0.35 -1.45 32.21
C THR A 361 0.67 -2.01 30.83
N TRP A 362 -0.30 -2.12 29.92
CA TRP A 362 -0.12 -2.59 28.54
C TRP A 362 0.77 -1.69 27.68
N LYS A 363 1.25 -0.56 28.22
CA LYS A 363 2.40 0.18 27.68
C LYS A 363 3.71 -0.63 27.67
N ASP A 364 3.75 -1.74 28.42
CA ASP A 364 4.85 -2.67 28.52
C ASP A 364 4.47 -4.02 27.88
N LEU A 365 5.24 -4.44 26.87
CA LEU A 365 4.95 -5.61 26.01
C LEU A 365 4.62 -6.91 26.77
N GLN A 366 5.30 -7.13 27.90
CA GLN A 366 5.20 -8.37 28.67
C GLN A 366 3.87 -8.48 29.44
N THR A 367 3.16 -7.37 29.63
CA THR A 367 1.93 -7.32 30.42
C THR A 367 0.67 -7.58 29.59
N ILE A 368 0.79 -7.56 28.26
CA ILE A 368 -0.31 -7.82 27.34
C ILE A 368 -0.58 -9.33 27.29
N PRO A 369 -1.79 -9.81 27.60
CA PRO A 369 -2.13 -11.23 27.49
C PRO A 369 -2.06 -11.74 26.04
N ASN A 370 -1.85 -13.05 25.87
CA ASN A 370 -1.89 -13.71 24.57
C ASN A 370 -3.35 -13.87 24.10
N GLY A 371 -3.66 -13.45 22.88
CA GLY A 371 -4.99 -13.58 22.30
C GLY A 371 -5.23 -12.66 21.11
N LEU A 372 -6.48 -12.62 20.64
CA LEU A 372 -6.94 -11.73 19.59
C LEU A 372 -7.49 -10.45 20.22
N LEU A 373 -6.75 -9.36 20.09
CA LEU A 373 -7.05 -8.06 20.67
C LEU A 373 -7.59 -7.11 19.60
N SER A 374 -8.64 -6.35 19.88
CA SER A 374 -9.19 -5.37 18.95
C SER A 374 -9.78 -4.15 19.64
N TRP A 375 -9.70 -3.00 18.98
CA TRP A 375 -10.32 -1.73 19.39
C TRP A 375 -10.34 -0.74 18.22
N GLN A 376 -11.09 0.35 18.37
CA GLN A 376 -11.05 1.52 17.50
C GLN A 376 -10.29 2.65 18.17
N TYR A 377 -9.45 3.36 17.42
CA TYR A 377 -8.77 4.55 17.93
C TYR A 377 -9.52 5.81 17.50
N MET A 378 -9.87 6.67 18.45
CA MET A 378 -10.54 7.95 18.22
C MET A 378 -9.87 9.01 19.09
N ALA A 379 -9.19 9.98 18.48
CA ALA A 379 -8.63 11.12 19.19
C ALA A 379 -9.25 12.41 18.65
N ALA A 380 -9.67 13.28 19.56
CA ALA A 380 -10.06 14.63 19.21
C ALA A 380 -8.86 15.37 18.60
N PRO A 381 -9.05 16.27 17.61
CA PRO A 381 -7.95 16.99 16.98
C PRO A 381 -6.98 17.68 17.95
N GLU A 382 -7.50 18.20 19.06
CA GLU A 382 -6.79 18.95 20.09
C GLU A 382 -5.90 18.06 20.96
N ASP A 383 -6.27 16.78 21.09
CA ASP A 383 -5.56 15.80 21.91
C ASP A 383 -4.38 15.14 21.15
N ARG A 384 -4.25 15.40 19.84
CA ARG A 384 -3.25 14.74 18.98
C ARG A 384 -1.84 15.22 19.32
N SER A 385 -0.96 14.28 19.67
CA SER A 385 0.45 14.57 19.90
C SER A 385 1.27 14.23 18.64
N LEU A 386 1.30 15.14 17.67
CA LEU A 386 1.99 14.91 16.39
C LEU A 386 3.48 14.57 16.55
N ASP A 387 4.19 15.20 17.48
CA ASP A 387 5.61 14.93 17.73
C ASP A 387 5.87 13.47 18.11
N MET A 388 5.07 12.92 19.02
CA MET A 388 5.12 11.50 19.39
C MET A 388 4.78 10.60 18.20
N ARG A 389 3.77 10.97 17.40
CA ARG A 389 3.37 10.19 16.23
C ARG A 389 4.51 10.12 15.20
N ILE A 390 5.20 11.24 14.97
CA ILE A 390 6.39 11.32 14.11
C ILE A 390 7.54 10.50 14.69
N GLU A 391 7.81 10.59 16.00
CA GLU A 391 8.82 9.78 16.68
C GLU A 391 8.56 8.28 16.51
N ASN A 392 7.30 7.85 16.68
CA ASN A 392 6.92 6.45 16.48
C ASN A 392 7.10 6.01 15.03
N LEU A 393 6.71 6.86 14.07
CA LEU A 393 6.88 6.60 12.64
C LEU A 393 8.37 6.44 12.27
N LEU A 394 9.25 7.28 12.83
CA LEU A 394 10.70 7.19 12.64
C LEU A 394 11.26 5.90 13.24
N ARG A 395 10.94 5.63 14.51
CA ARG A 395 11.55 4.55 15.30
C ARG A 395 11.05 3.15 14.92
N TYR A 396 9.74 3.00 14.73
CA TYR A 396 9.10 1.71 14.46
C TYR A 396 8.76 1.54 12.97
N GLY A 397 8.39 2.61 12.29
CA GLY A 397 8.11 2.60 10.85
C GLY A 397 9.36 2.70 9.97
N GLY A 398 10.48 3.22 10.52
CA GLY A 398 11.74 3.42 9.81
C GLY A 398 11.72 4.54 8.77
N TRP A 399 10.69 5.40 8.79
CA TRP A 399 10.50 6.47 7.81
C TRP A 399 11.24 7.73 8.23
N ASN A 400 12.32 8.07 7.53
CA ASN A 400 13.09 9.28 7.79
C ASN A 400 12.60 10.43 6.91
N THR A 401 11.40 10.96 7.20
CA THR A 401 10.76 12.03 6.41
C THR A 401 10.48 13.26 7.28
N GLU A 402 10.63 14.45 6.71
CA GLU A 402 10.30 15.70 7.41
C GLU A 402 8.80 15.97 7.30
N ILE A 403 8.08 15.69 8.38
CA ILE A 403 6.64 15.87 8.44
C ILE A 403 6.34 17.21 9.12
N GLN A 404 5.72 18.10 8.36
CA GLN A 404 5.16 19.35 8.87
C GLN A 404 3.66 19.15 9.06
N SER A 405 3.09 19.70 10.15
CA SER A 405 1.66 19.55 10.45
C SER A 405 0.76 20.03 9.29
N SER A 406 1.15 21.09 8.59
CA SER A 406 0.42 21.61 7.43
C SER A 406 0.42 20.66 6.21
N LYS A 407 1.39 19.74 6.14
CA LYS A 407 1.50 18.75 5.07
C LYS A 407 0.82 17.42 5.40
N VAL A 408 0.22 17.31 6.59
CA VAL A 408 -0.61 16.16 6.95
C VAL A 408 -2.00 16.40 6.37
N ILE A 409 -2.37 15.61 5.38
CA ILE A 409 -3.71 15.61 4.81
C ILE A 409 -4.55 14.69 5.69
N TRP A 410 -5.19 15.27 6.70
CA TRP A 410 -6.14 14.53 7.54
C TRP A 410 -7.24 13.96 6.65
N TRP A 411 -7.36 12.65 6.62
CA TRP A 411 -8.22 11.95 5.67
C TRP A 411 -9.32 11.17 6.39
N ALA A 412 -10.50 11.18 5.79
CA ALA A 412 -11.64 10.39 6.23
C ALA A 412 -12.23 9.65 5.03
N ASP A 413 -12.53 8.37 5.20
CA ASP A 413 -13.11 7.55 4.15
C ASP A 413 -14.63 7.78 4.10
N VAL A 414 -15.11 8.36 3.01
CA VAL A 414 -16.53 8.63 2.78
C VAL A 414 -17.36 7.36 2.59
N GLN A 415 -16.73 6.21 2.26
CA GLN A 415 -17.43 4.93 2.16
C GLN A 415 -17.64 4.26 3.52
N ALA A 416 -16.82 4.63 4.52
CA ALA A 416 -16.86 4.05 5.85
C ALA A 416 -17.74 4.84 6.84
N VAL A 417 -18.29 5.99 6.42
CA VAL A 417 -19.15 6.80 7.29
C VAL A 417 -20.60 6.29 7.30
N PRO A 418 -21.33 6.48 8.42
CA PRO A 418 -22.77 6.19 8.46
C PRO A 418 -23.56 6.94 7.39
N GLU A 419 -24.67 6.36 6.95
CA GLU A 419 -25.51 6.97 5.90
C GLU A 419 -25.95 8.38 6.29
N ALA A 420 -26.32 8.60 7.56
CA ALA A 420 -26.68 9.91 8.08
C ALA A 420 -25.60 10.98 7.83
N VAL A 421 -24.33 10.63 7.97
CA VAL A 421 -23.18 11.53 7.72
C VAL A 421 -23.02 11.80 6.23
N SER A 422 -23.11 10.76 5.40
CA SER A 422 -22.99 10.90 3.94
C SER A 422 -24.11 11.78 3.36
N THR A 423 -25.34 11.61 3.82
CA THR A 423 -26.49 12.40 3.36
C THR A 423 -26.38 13.84 3.84
N PHE A 424 -26.01 14.06 5.10
CA PHE A 424 -25.78 15.40 5.64
C PHE A 424 -24.67 16.15 4.88
N LEU A 425 -23.55 15.48 4.55
CA LEU A 425 -22.48 16.06 3.73
C LEU A 425 -23.02 16.57 2.38
N VAL A 426 -23.83 15.77 1.71
CA VAL A 426 -24.43 16.14 0.41
C VAL A 426 -25.36 17.35 0.55
N HIS A 427 -26.21 17.39 1.58
CA HIS A 427 -27.05 18.55 1.89
C HIS A 427 -26.24 19.82 2.11
N VAL A 428 -25.18 19.73 2.92
CA VAL A 428 -24.32 20.87 3.20
C VAL A 428 -23.63 21.37 1.93
N MET A 429 -23.14 20.47 1.09
CA MET A 429 -22.48 20.84 -0.16
C MET A 429 -23.42 21.57 -1.11
N ARG A 430 -24.66 21.08 -1.26
CA ARG A 430 -25.64 21.66 -2.17
C ARG A 430 -26.19 22.98 -1.65
N HIS A 431 -26.63 23.02 -0.40
CA HIS A 431 -27.27 24.20 0.19
C HIS A 431 -26.29 25.35 0.44
N PHE A 432 -25.08 25.04 0.90
CA PHE A 432 -24.06 26.04 1.25
C PHE A 432 -22.93 26.18 0.23
N LYS A 433 -23.06 25.61 -0.98
CA LYS A 433 -22.06 25.68 -2.06
C LYS A 433 -20.65 25.32 -1.59
N HIS A 434 -20.53 24.20 -0.86
CA HIS A 434 -19.28 23.71 -0.24
C HIS A 434 -18.71 24.58 0.90
N ASN A 435 -19.45 25.55 1.42
CA ASN A 435 -19.00 26.39 2.54
C ASN A 435 -19.41 25.78 3.89
N LEU A 436 -18.53 24.92 4.43
CA LEU A 436 -18.73 24.27 5.73
C LEU A 436 -18.80 25.25 6.91
N ARG A 437 -18.13 26.41 6.79
CA ARG A 437 -18.16 27.45 7.83
C ARG A 437 -19.52 28.13 7.89
N ALA A 438 -20.11 28.41 6.73
CA ALA A 438 -21.46 28.96 6.66
C ALA A 438 -22.49 27.97 7.23
N ALA A 439 -22.33 26.68 6.95
CA ALA A 439 -23.18 25.64 7.53
C ALA A 439 -23.07 25.58 9.07
N PHE A 440 -21.84 25.59 9.61
CA PHE A 440 -21.60 25.64 11.06
C PHE A 440 -22.26 26.86 11.70
N GLN A 441 -22.02 28.05 11.16
CA GLN A 441 -22.60 29.31 11.67
C GLN A 441 -24.12 29.34 11.59
N MET A 442 -24.72 28.75 10.55
CA MET A 442 -26.17 28.64 10.42
C MET A 442 -26.77 27.74 11.52
N ILE A 443 -26.07 26.66 11.88
CA ILE A 443 -26.52 25.72 12.91
C ILE A 443 -26.33 26.34 14.30
N ASP A 444 -25.18 26.94 14.58
CA ASP A 444 -24.85 27.65 15.83
C ASP A 444 -25.85 28.81 16.10
N GLY A 445 -26.29 29.47 15.04
CA GLY A 445 -27.27 30.55 15.11
C GLY A 445 -26.66 31.89 15.58
N PRO A 446 -27.49 32.95 15.67
CA PRO A 446 -27.02 34.31 15.96
C PRO A 446 -26.48 34.51 17.38
N ASP A 447 -26.95 33.69 18.34
CA ASP A 447 -26.48 33.69 19.74
C ASP A 447 -25.52 32.50 20.02
N GLY A 448 -24.93 31.95 18.95
CA GLY A 448 -24.06 30.78 19.00
C GLY A 448 -22.86 30.97 19.91
N ASN A 449 -22.51 29.92 20.64
CA ASN A 449 -21.38 29.94 21.58
C ASN A 449 -20.09 29.37 20.95
N GLY A 450 -20.11 29.10 19.64
CA GLY A 450 -19.01 28.46 18.92
C GLY A 450 -18.93 26.95 19.11
N LYS A 451 -19.96 26.32 19.70
CA LYS A 451 -20.07 24.87 19.88
C LYS A 451 -21.49 24.41 19.59
N LEU A 452 -21.63 23.36 18.79
CA LEU A 452 -22.94 22.88 18.39
C LEU A 452 -23.44 21.81 19.35
N SER A 453 -24.59 22.04 19.97
CA SER A 453 -25.34 21.06 20.75
C SER A 453 -26.30 20.24 19.87
N LEU A 454 -26.70 19.07 20.35
CA LEU A 454 -27.68 18.22 19.65
C LEU A 454 -29.01 18.94 19.41
N ARG A 455 -29.38 19.87 20.30
CA ARG A 455 -30.58 20.68 20.17
C ARG A 455 -30.47 21.65 18.99
N GLU A 456 -29.37 22.39 18.89
CA GLU A 456 -29.11 23.31 17.78
C GLU A 456 -29.13 22.60 16.42
N PHE A 457 -28.59 21.37 16.34
CA PHE A 457 -28.69 20.51 15.16
C PHE A 457 -30.14 20.26 14.74
N LYS A 458 -30.98 19.77 15.66
CA LYS A 458 -32.39 19.46 15.36
C LYS A 458 -33.18 20.70 14.96
N ASP A 459 -32.97 21.80 15.66
CA ASP A 459 -33.63 23.08 15.37
C ASP A 459 -33.20 23.64 14.01
N ALA A 460 -31.91 23.55 13.66
CA ALA A 460 -31.38 23.95 12.36
C ALA A 460 -31.96 23.10 11.21
N PHE A 461 -32.07 21.78 11.37
CA PHE A 461 -32.68 20.90 10.36
C PHE A 461 -34.15 21.22 10.11
N GLY A 462 -34.88 21.63 11.14
CA GLY A 462 -36.24 22.14 11.00
C GLY A 462 -36.30 23.42 10.16
N ARG A 463 -35.36 24.36 10.37
CA ARG A 463 -35.28 25.62 9.62
C ARG A 463 -34.86 25.43 8.16
N LEU A 464 -33.92 24.52 7.91
CA LEU A 464 -33.40 24.21 6.57
C LEU A 464 -34.35 23.32 5.74
N GLY A 465 -35.42 22.80 6.34
CA GLY A 465 -36.38 21.93 5.66
C GLY A 465 -35.89 20.50 5.46
N TRP A 466 -34.82 20.08 6.14
CA TRP A 466 -34.22 18.75 6.01
C TRP A 466 -34.97 17.73 6.85
N ARG A 467 -36.17 17.36 6.39
CA ARG A 467 -37.14 16.55 7.12
C ARG A 467 -36.62 15.19 7.57
N GLU A 468 -35.68 14.59 6.84
CA GLU A 468 -35.12 13.29 7.20
C GLU A 468 -34.21 13.31 8.44
N PHE A 469 -33.69 14.49 8.81
CA PHE A 469 -32.90 14.68 10.03
C PHE A 469 -33.71 15.26 11.18
N LYS A 470 -34.83 15.93 10.89
CA LYS A 470 -35.69 16.50 11.92
C LYS A 470 -36.26 15.38 12.80
N ASP A 471 -35.93 15.43 14.10
CA ASP A 471 -36.39 14.49 15.13
C ASP A 471 -36.13 13.00 14.82
N SER A 472 -35.10 12.70 14.01
CA SER A 472 -34.77 11.33 13.62
C SER A 472 -33.54 10.79 14.35
N GLU A 473 -33.39 9.46 14.35
CA GLU A 473 -32.17 8.80 14.83
C GLU A 473 -30.94 9.19 14.00
N LYS A 474 -31.11 9.57 12.72
CA LYS A 474 -30.03 10.04 11.85
C LYS A 474 -29.32 11.28 12.42
N ALA A 475 -30.06 12.22 13.02
CA ALA A 475 -29.46 13.39 13.64
C ALA A 475 -28.63 13.04 14.89
N VAL A 476 -29.08 12.05 15.67
CA VAL A 476 -28.33 11.56 16.84
C VAL A 476 -27.08 10.81 16.42
N GLU A 477 -27.18 9.98 15.37
CA GLU A 477 -26.04 9.27 14.80
C GLU A 477 -24.99 10.24 14.23
N LEU A 478 -25.41 11.23 13.46
CA LEU A 478 -24.55 12.30 12.95
C LEU A 478 -23.86 13.05 14.08
N PHE A 479 -24.60 13.45 15.12
CA PHE A 479 -24.03 14.16 16.26
C PHE A 479 -22.97 13.32 16.98
N ARG A 480 -23.26 12.04 17.25
CA ARG A 480 -22.31 11.11 17.89
C ARG A 480 -21.06 10.87 17.05
N TYR A 481 -21.17 10.93 15.72
CA TYR A 481 -20.03 10.80 14.83
C TYR A 481 -19.12 12.03 14.90
N LEU A 482 -19.71 13.23 14.99
CA LEU A 482 -18.99 14.49 15.06
C LEU A 482 -18.51 14.88 16.47
N ASP A 483 -19.02 14.22 17.52
CA ASP A 483 -18.61 14.40 18.93
C ASP A 483 -17.77 13.18 19.42
N PRO A 484 -16.51 13.03 18.97
CA PRO A 484 -15.66 11.90 19.34
C PRO A 484 -15.28 11.89 20.82
N ASP A 485 -15.18 13.05 21.46
CA ASP A 485 -14.78 13.20 22.86
C ASP A 485 -15.95 12.98 23.85
N ARG A 486 -17.19 13.02 23.35
CA ARG A 486 -18.45 12.89 24.09
C ARG A 486 -18.66 14.03 25.09
N GLY A 487 -18.15 15.21 24.78
CA GLY A 487 -18.33 16.44 25.54
C GLY A 487 -19.79 16.92 25.51
N GLY A 488 -20.61 16.39 24.59
CA GLY A 488 -22.01 16.78 24.41
C GLY A 488 -22.18 18.05 23.59
N SER A 489 -21.10 18.52 22.96
CA SER A 489 -21.06 19.70 22.09
C SER A 489 -19.94 19.52 21.06
N ILE A 490 -20.17 19.89 19.81
CA ILE A 490 -19.20 19.76 18.73
C ILE A 490 -18.44 21.07 18.55
N SER A 491 -17.12 21.05 18.70
CA SER A 491 -16.26 22.22 18.42
C SER A 491 -16.11 22.49 16.92
N TRP A 492 -15.55 23.65 16.57
CA TRP A 492 -15.19 23.95 15.17
C TRP A 492 -14.13 22.98 14.65
N GLU A 493 -13.17 22.61 15.49
CA GLU A 493 -12.09 21.67 15.18
C GLU A 493 -12.62 20.26 14.92
N GLU A 494 -13.58 19.78 15.74
CA GLU A 494 -14.27 18.51 15.51
C GLU A 494 -15.10 18.53 14.22
N TRP A 495 -15.72 19.67 13.93
CA TRP A 495 -16.44 19.89 12.67
C TRP A 495 -15.56 19.76 11.43
N GLN A 496 -14.25 20.00 11.53
CA GLN A 496 -13.32 19.87 10.40
C GLN A 496 -13.24 18.44 9.84
N VAL A 497 -13.73 17.42 10.55
CA VAL A 497 -13.91 16.07 9.96
C VAL A 497 -14.79 16.12 8.70
N MET A 498 -15.77 17.01 8.66
CA MET A 498 -16.61 17.24 7.46
C MET A 498 -15.80 17.79 6.28
N ASP A 499 -14.77 18.60 6.54
CA ASP A 499 -13.86 19.12 5.50
C ASP A 499 -13.02 17.98 4.90
N ASN A 500 -12.58 17.05 5.72
CA ASN A 500 -11.83 15.87 5.25
C ASN A 500 -12.71 14.96 4.38
N LEU A 501 -13.98 14.75 4.76
CA LEU A 501 -14.95 14.00 3.96
C LEU A 501 -15.28 14.71 2.63
N LEU A 502 -15.42 16.04 2.68
CA LEU A 502 -15.61 16.87 1.49
C LEU A 502 -14.43 16.74 0.52
N LYS A 503 -13.20 16.83 1.02
CA LYS A 503 -11.98 16.65 0.24
C LYS A 503 -11.92 15.26 -0.40
N GLU A 504 -12.27 14.20 0.32
CA GLU A 504 -12.34 12.83 -0.22
C GLU A 504 -13.38 12.70 -1.34
N LEU A 505 -14.58 13.26 -1.16
CA LEU A 505 -15.61 13.24 -2.19
C LEU A 505 -15.18 14.03 -3.44
N GLN A 506 -14.63 15.23 -3.27
CA GLN A 506 -14.11 16.03 -4.38
C GLN A 506 -12.99 15.31 -5.13
N LEU A 507 -12.04 14.72 -4.40
CA LEU A 507 -10.96 13.96 -5.01
C LEU A 507 -11.49 12.75 -5.77
N ALA A 508 -12.46 12.02 -5.20
CA ALA A 508 -13.09 10.89 -5.86
C ALA A 508 -13.80 11.27 -7.17
N ILE A 509 -14.48 12.42 -7.19
CA ILE A 509 -15.10 12.95 -8.41
C ILE A 509 -14.04 13.27 -9.46
N LEU A 510 -12.95 13.96 -9.07
CA LEU A 510 -11.87 14.30 -10.01
C LEU A 510 -11.18 13.04 -10.57
N GLU A 511 -11.00 12.01 -9.75
CA GLU A 511 -10.44 10.72 -10.19
C GLU A 511 -11.35 10.02 -11.19
N LEU A 512 -12.67 10.04 -10.96
CA LEU A 512 -13.64 9.50 -11.92
C LEU A 512 -13.56 10.28 -13.25
N LEU A 513 -13.55 11.60 -13.21
CA LEU A 513 -13.47 12.44 -14.41
C LEU A 513 -12.17 12.23 -15.16
N GLN A 514 -11.04 12.10 -14.45
CA GLN A 514 -9.76 11.80 -15.06
C GLN A 514 -9.74 10.41 -15.71
N TYR A 515 -10.40 9.44 -15.10
CA TYR A 515 -10.56 8.11 -15.70
C TYR A 515 -11.40 8.17 -16.97
N VAL A 516 -12.52 8.90 -16.91
CA VAL A 516 -13.43 9.12 -18.04
C VAL A 516 -12.71 9.83 -19.19
N ASP A 517 -12.01 10.92 -18.92
CA ASP A 517 -11.23 11.67 -19.91
C ASP A 517 -10.17 10.80 -20.57
N ARG A 518 -9.45 9.97 -19.81
CA ARG A 518 -8.46 9.02 -20.36
C ARG A 518 -9.10 7.92 -21.23
N THR A 519 -10.34 7.55 -20.95
CA THR A 519 -11.05 6.45 -21.64
C THR A 519 -11.74 6.92 -22.92
N PHE A 520 -12.40 8.08 -22.89
CA PHE A 520 -13.22 8.59 -24.00
C PHE A 520 -12.61 9.81 -24.70
N GLY A 521 -11.55 10.41 -24.15
CA GLY A 521 -10.93 11.64 -24.65
C GLY A 521 -11.69 12.93 -24.31
N SER A 522 -12.91 12.82 -23.79
CA SER A 522 -13.76 13.96 -23.40
C SER A 522 -14.82 13.52 -22.40
N VAL A 523 -15.12 14.39 -21.43
CA VAL A 523 -16.17 14.20 -20.41
C VAL A 523 -17.57 14.31 -21.02
N GLU A 524 -17.72 15.04 -22.13
CA GLU A 524 -18.97 15.22 -22.85
C GLU A 524 -19.41 13.93 -23.55
N VAL A 525 -18.48 13.26 -24.25
CA VAL A 525 -18.74 11.98 -24.93
C VAL A 525 -19.11 10.89 -23.92
N ALA A 526 -18.61 10.98 -22.70
CA ALA A 526 -18.87 10.01 -21.65
C ALA A 526 -20.34 9.98 -21.22
N TYR A 527 -21.06 11.11 -21.26
CA TYR A 527 -22.48 11.11 -20.89
C TYR A 527 -23.30 10.23 -21.83
N GLU A 528 -23.03 10.28 -23.13
CA GLU A 528 -23.69 9.45 -24.14
C GLU A 528 -23.42 7.95 -23.94
N PHE A 529 -22.29 7.61 -23.30
CA PHE A 529 -22.00 6.23 -22.89
C PHE A 529 -22.72 5.83 -21.61
N LEU A 530 -22.89 6.76 -20.66
CA LEU A 530 -23.61 6.53 -19.41
C LEU A 530 -25.12 6.39 -19.66
N ASP A 531 -25.69 7.21 -20.53
CA ASP A 531 -27.09 7.21 -20.97
C ASP A 531 -27.31 6.19 -22.11
N LYS A 532 -27.25 4.91 -21.75
CA LYS A 532 -27.30 3.82 -22.74
C LYS A 532 -28.65 3.71 -23.46
N ASP A 533 -29.74 4.09 -22.80
CA ASP A 533 -31.09 4.01 -23.35
C ASP A 533 -31.51 5.30 -24.08
N GLY A 534 -30.73 6.37 -23.96
CA GLY A 534 -30.98 7.65 -24.61
C GLY A 534 -32.16 8.41 -24.00
N SER A 535 -32.45 8.16 -22.72
CA SER A 535 -33.55 8.80 -21.99
C SER A 535 -33.21 10.23 -21.55
N ASP A 536 -31.97 10.69 -21.78
CA ASP A 536 -31.42 11.96 -21.29
C ASP A 536 -31.37 12.04 -19.75
N SER A 537 -31.45 10.87 -19.09
CA SER A 537 -31.35 10.72 -17.65
C SER A 537 -30.68 9.40 -17.28
N VAL A 538 -29.68 9.42 -16.41
CA VAL A 538 -29.00 8.18 -15.99
C VAL A 538 -29.47 7.81 -14.59
N ASP A 539 -30.09 6.64 -14.45
CA ASP A 539 -30.48 6.11 -13.14
C ASP A 539 -29.32 5.43 -12.40
N LEU A 540 -29.55 4.96 -11.18
CA LEU A 540 -28.50 4.35 -10.36
C LEU A 540 -28.00 3.03 -10.94
N ASP A 541 -28.89 2.23 -11.54
CA ASP A 541 -28.55 0.92 -12.09
C ASP A 541 -27.76 1.08 -13.38
N GLU A 542 -28.17 2.01 -14.25
CA GLU A 542 -27.44 2.40 -15.46
C GLU A 542 -26.06 2.94 -15.12
N TRP A 543 -25.97 3.86 -14.15
CA TRP A 543 -24.71 4.38 -13.65
C TRP A 543 -23.79 3.25 -13.17
N CYS A 544 -24.30 2.35 -12.33
CA CYS A 544 -23.48 1.26 -11.79
C CYS A 544 -23.01 0.30 -12.88
N GLN A 545 -23.87 -0.01 -13.86
CA GLN A 545 -23.51 -0.86 -15.00
C GLN A 545 -22.47 -0.21 -15.90
N ALA A 546 -22.63 1.07 -16.23
CA ALA A 546 -21.70 1.81 -17.07
C ALA A 546 -20.34 2.00 -16.38
N ILE A 547 -20.31 2.37 -15.10
CA ILE A 547 -19.07 2.50 -14.32
C ILE A 547 -18.31 1.17 -14.26
N LYS A 548 -19.04 0.07 -14.06
CA LYS A 548 -18.46 -1.27 -14.03
C LYS A 548 -17.95 -1.71 -15.40
N SER A 549 -18.66 -1.39 -16.49
CA SER A 549 -18.24 -1.74 -17.86
C SER A 549 -17.00 -0.94 -18.30
N MET A 550 -16.88 0.31 -17.83
CA MET A 550 -15.67 1.14 -18.02
C MET A 550 -14.46 0.61 -17.23
N GLY A 551 -14.67 -0.22 -16.20
CA GLY A 551 -13.60 -0.75 -15.36
C GLY A 551 -13.09 0.25 -14.31
N TYR A 552 -13.90 1.24 -13.92
CA TYR A 552 -13.55 2.16 -12.84
C TYR A 552 -13.86 1.55 -11.47
N HIS A 553 -12.89 1.59 -10.55
CA HIS A 553 -12.95 0.93 -9.24
C HIS A 553 -12.89 1.92 -8.06
N GLY A 554 -13.69 2.99 -8.11
CA GLY A 554 -13.83 3.99 -7.02
C GLY A 554 -15.24 4.05 -6.40
N PRO A 555 -15.53 5.04 -5.53
CA PRO A 555 -16.77 5.17 -4.75
C PRO A 555 -17.92 5.72 -5.60
N SER A 556 -18.28 5.00 -6.66
CA SER A 556 -19.28 5.43 -7.66
C SER A 556 -20.65 5.73 -7.06
N GLY A 557 -21.07 5.00 -6.03
CA GLY A 557 -22.36 5.21 -5.37
C GLY A 557 -22.46 6.54 -4.62
N VAL A 558 -21.41 6.95 -3.90
CA VAL A 558 -21.39 8.23 -3.18
C VAL A 558 -21.30 9.39 -4.17
N ILE A 559 -20.51 9.21 -5.24
CA ILE A 559 -20.44 10.18 -6.35
C ILE A 559 -21.83 10.37 -6.96
N TYR A 560 -22.53 9.28 -7.31
CA TYR A 560 -23.90 9.34 -7.84
C TYR A 560 -24.83 10.07 -6.89
N LYS A 561 -24.85 9.71 -5.59
CA LYS A 561 -25.68 10.40 -4.60
C LYS A 561 -25.44 11.91 -4.57
N TYR A 562 -24.18 12.33 -4.65
CA TYR A 562 -23.83 13.74 -4.70
C TYR A 562 -24.33 14.42 -5.99
N LEU A 563 -24.10 13.81 -7.15
CA LEU A 563 -24.52 14.34 -8.45
C LEU A 563 -26.05 14.43 -8.57
N CYS A 564 -26.76 13.51 -7.93
CA CYS A 564 -28.20 13.33 -8.05
C CYS A 564 -29.04 13.98 -6.94
N ALA A 565 -28.44 14.47 -5.87
CA ALA A 565 -29.18 15.09 -4.78
C ALA A 565 -29.76 16.45 -5.17
N ASP A 566 -31.05 16.62 -4.90
CA ASP A 566 -31.71 17.91 -4.99
C ASP A 566 -31.23 18.90 -3.91
N ALA A 567 -31.00 20.16 -4.29
CA ALA A 567 -30.46 21.17 -3.39
C ALA A 567 -31.45 21.67 -2.32
N SER A 568 -32.75 21.44 -2.51
CA SER A 568 -33.83 21.92 -1.65
C SER A 568 -34.43 20.80 -0.79
N THR A 569 -34.54 19.59 -1.32
CA THR A 569 -35.17 18.45 -0.62
C THR A 569 -34.19 17.33 -0.25
N GLY A 570 -33.01 17.27 -0.86
CA GLY A 570 -32.07 16.15 -0.73
C GLY A 570 -32.54 14.83 -1.33
N THR A 571 -33.67 14.84 -2.05
CA THR A 571 -34.14 13.63 -2.73
C THR A 571 -33.21 13.28 -3.89
N LEU A 572 -32.87 12.00 -4.01
CA LEU A 572 -32.11 11.49 -5.14
C LEU A 572 -33.00 11.48 -6.38
N LEU A 573 -32.59 12.24 -7.40
CA LEU A 573 -33.21 12.22 -8.73
C LEU A 573 -32.32 11.42 -9.70
N ALA A 574 -32.77 11.18 -10.92
CA ALA A 574 -31.88 10.69 -11.98
C ALA A 574 -30.82 11.75 -12.32
N LEU A 575 -29.66 11.31 -12.80
CA LEU A 575 -28.60 12.21 -13.26
C LEU A 575 -29.01 12.80 -14.62
N SER A 576 -29.31 14.09 -14.67
CA SER A 576 -29.60 14.79 -15.93
C SER A 576 -28.33 15.34 -16.58
N ARG A 577 -28.42 15.66 -17.87
CA ARG A 577 -27.33 16.27 -18.63
C ARG A 577 -26.87 17.60 -18.06
N GLU A 578 -27.82 18.44 -17.64
CA GLU A 578 -27.53 19.72 -16.97
C GLU A 578 -26.68 19.51 -15.69
N ARG A 579 -26.96 18.46 -14.93
CA ARG A 579 -26.19 18.12 -13.72
C ARG A 579 -24.82 17.56 -14.04
N TRP A 580 -24.69 16.81 -15.13
CA TRP A 580 -23.39 16.37 -15.61
C TRP A 580 -22.51 17.56 -16.04
N ASP A 581 -23.10 18.59 -16.66
CA ASP A 581 -22.39 19.81 -17.03
C ASP A 581 -21.86 20.59 -15.81
N GLU A 582 -22.50 20.52 -14.65
CA GLU A 582 -21.92 21.08 -13.40
C GLU A 582 -20.57 20.42 -13.04
N VAL A 583 -20.40 19.15 -13.38
CA VAL A 583 -19.17 18.39 -13.12
C VAL A 583 -18.04 18.85 -14.02
N LYS A 584 -18.34 19.38 -15.21
CA LYS A 584 -17.37 20.00 -16.10
C LYS A 584 -16.67 21.20 -15.44
N ILE A 585 -17.40 21.99 -14.65
CA ILE A 585 -16.80 23.12 -13.89
C ILE A 585 -15.77 22.59 -12.88
N LEU A 586 -16.04 21.44 -12.25
CA LEU A 586 -15.06 20.80 -11.36
C LEU A 586 -13.84 20.31 -12.14
N TRP A 587 -14.04 19.74 -13.34
CA TRP A 587 -12.95 19.29 -14.21
C TRP A 587 -12.05 20.44 -14.70
N GLU A 588 -12.65 21.56 -15.11
CA GLU A 588 -11.93 22.76 -15.54
C GLU A 588 -11.10 23.36 -14.39
N ARG A 589 -11.60 23.25 -13.14
CA ARG A 589 -10.93 23.74 -11.93
C ARG A 589 -10.09 22.68 -11.22
N ARG A 590 -9.88 21.51 -11.82
CA ARG A 590 -9.27 20.35 -11.16
C ARG A 590 -7.91 20.69 -10.53
N GLU A 591 -7.04 21.43 -11.20
CA GLU A 591 -5.72 21.80 -10.68
C GLU A 591 -5.81 22.63 -9.41
N ALA A 592 -6.72 23.61 -9.38
CA ALA A 592 -6.95 24.43 -8.19
C ALA A 592 -7.54 23.60 -7.04
N ILE A 593 -8.44 22.66 -7.34
CA ILE A 593 -9.03 21.77 -6.35
C ILE A 593 -7.96 20.80 -5.81
N TYR A 594 -7.15 20.19 -6.67
CA TYR A 594 -6.04 19.32 -6.29
C TYR A 594 -5.05 20.05 -5.39
N GLN A 595 -4.60 21.25 -5.78
CA GLN A 595 -3.70 22.04 -4.95
C GLN A 595 -4.33 22.37 -3.59
N ARG A 596 -5.62 22.74 -3.55
CA ARG A 596 -6.32 23.00 -2.29
C ARG A 596 -6.43 21.78 -1.39
N ILE A 597 -6.66 20.60 -1.96
CA ILE A 597 -6.73 19.34 -1.21
C ILE A 597 -5.34 18.96 -0.67
N LEU A 598 -4.30 19.09 -1.49
CA LEU A 598 -2.94 18.62 -1.18
C LEU A 598 -2.13 19.59 -0.33
N GLN A 599 -2.40 20.90 -0.38
CA GLN A 599 -1.64 21.89 0.39
C GLN A 599 -2.07 21.99 1.85
N GLY A 600 -3.13 21.28 2.27
CA GLY A 600 -3.67 21.39 3.63
C GLY A 600 -4.14 22.82 3.89
N GLY A 601 -5.41 23.10 3.54
CA GLY A 601 -6.02 24.43 3.63
C GLY A 601 -5.83 25.15 4.97
#